data_AF-C6KU11-F1
#
_entry.id   AF-C6KU11-F1
#
_cell.length_a   1.000
_cell.length_b   1.000
_cell.length_c   1.000
_cell.angle_alpha   90.00
_cell.angle_beta   90.00
_cell.angle_gamma   90.00
#
_symmetry.space_group_name_H-M   'P 1'
#
loop_
_entity.id
_entity.type
_entity.pdbx_description
1 polymer ?
#
loop_
_entity_poly.entity_id
_entity_poly.type
_entity_poly.pdbx_seq_one_letter_code
_entity_poly.pdbx_strand_id
1 'polypeptide(L)'
;MSDMTQNRPEGLPSARGKGFFATFGIWIVAALVLALLPQVFSSGLSISTMCLMGIMIIFALSYNMLLGQTGLLSFGHAVFFGLGGFLTAHAMNTARAMHAPLPLEVFPLVGGATGLVFGILFGAVATRRSGTAFAMITLGIAELVSSSALILRHVFGGEEGVSLDRTRILHLFGVTFG
;
A
#
# COMPACT_ATOMS: atom_id res chain seq x y z
N MET A 1 -62.55 -2.53 -28.92
CA MET A 1 -62.16 -2.95 -27.56
C MET A 1 -61.27 -4.19 -27.64
N SER A 2 -60.21 -4.18 -28.46
CA SER A 2 -59.36 -5.37 -28.69
C SER A 2 -57.86 -5.09 -28.78
N ASP A 3 -57.41 -3.82 -28.80
CA ASP A 3 -55.99 -3.49 -29.00
C ASP A 3 -55.39 -2.65 -27.87
N MET A 4 -55.46 -3.16 -26.63
CA MET A 4 -54.74 -2.56 -25.49
C MET A 4 -53.83 -3.54 -24.74
N THR A 5 -53.71 -4.79 -25.19
CA THR A 5 -52.90 -5.82 -24.51
C THR A 5 -51.56 -6.14 -25.18
N GLN A 6 -51.21 -5.47 -26.29
CA GLN A 6 -50.01 -5.77 -27.07
C GLN A 6 -48.96 -4.66 -26.98
N ASN A 7 -48.54 -4.33 -25.76
CA ASN A 7 -47.25 -3.64 -25.58
C ASN A 7 -46.63 -4.02 -24.24
N ARG A 8 -46.23 -5.29 -24.11
CA ARG A 8 -45.32 -5.70 -23.04
C ARG A 8 -43.90 -5.48 -23.57
N PRO A 9 -43.06 -4.63 -22.93
CA PRO A 9 -41.68 -4.49 -23.36
C PRO A 9 -41.00 -5.86 -23.28
N GLU A 10 -40.53 -6.34 -24.42
CA GLU A 10 -39.85 -7.62 -24.56
C GLU A 10 -38.53 -7.59 -23.78
N GLY A 11 -38.32 -8.64 -22.98
CA GLY A 11 -37.02 -9.10 -22.49
C GLY A 11 -36.03 -8.05 -22.01
N LEU A 12 -36.04 -7.74 -20.71
CA LEU A 12 -34.84 -7.20 -20.06
C LEU A 12 -33.68 -8.17 -20.37
N PRO A 13 -32.54 -7.69 -20.91
CA PRO A 13 -31.39 -8.55 -21.16
C PRO A 13 -31.02 -9.22 -19.84
N SER A 14 -31.14 -10.55 -19.80
CA SER A 14 -30.74 -11.34 -18.65
C SER A 14 -29.31 -10.96 -18.32
N ALA A 15 -29.09 -10.38 -17.14
CA ALA A 15 -27.76 -10.13 -16.62
C ALA A 15 -27.07 -11.49 -16.56
N ARG A 16 -26.32 -11.81 -17.62
CA ARG A 16 -25.53 -13.03 -17.73
C ARG A 16 -24.55 -12.94 -16.58
N GLY A 17 -24.88 -13.62 -15.49
CA GLY A 17 -24.02 -13.73 -14.32
C GLY A 17 -22.69 -14.22 -14.83
N LYS A 18 -21.71 -13.32 -14.91
CA LYS A 18 -20.33 -13.71 -15.17
C LYS A 18 -20.03 -14.69 -14.05
N GLY A 19 -19.93 -15.97 -14.40
CA GLY A 19 -19.78 -17.03 -13.41
C GLY A 19 -18.65 -16.65 -12.47
N PHE A 20 -18.86 -16.86 -11.17
CA PHE A 20 -17.85 -16.62 -10.13
C PHE A 20 -16.44 -17.06 -10.60
N PHE A 21 -16.35 -18.22 -11.26
CA PHE A 21 -15.12 -18.76 -11.85
C PHE A 21 -14.48 -17.92 -12.98
N ALA A 22 -15.26 -17.20 -13.81
CA ALA A 22 -14.71 -16.34 -14.86
C ALA A 22 -14.09 -15.05 -14.28
N THR A 23 -14.66 -14.50 -13.21
CA THR A 23 -14.08 -13.37 -12.48
C THR A 23 -12.89 -13.81 -11.63
N PHE A 24 -12.93 -14.96 -10.98
CA PHE A 24 -11.80 -15.47 -10.20
C PHE A 24 -10.65 -15.95 -11.09
N GLY A 25 -10.94 -16.41 -12.31
CA GLY A 25 -9.93 -16.85 -13.27
C GLY A 25 -8.88 -15.79 -13.58
N ILE A 26 -9.29 -14.52 -13.75
CA ILE A 26 -8.33 -13.45 -14.04
C ILE A 26 -7.41 -13.16 -12.84
N TRP A 27 -7.93 -13.23 -11.62
CA TRP A 27 -7.16 -13.03 -10.39
C TRP A 27 -6.20 -14.19 -10.13
N ILE A 28 -6.62 -15.42 -10.40
CA ILE A 28 -5.76 -16.61 -10.29
C ILE A 28 -4.63 -16.55 -11.31
N VAL A 29 -4.93 -16.19 -12.57
CA VAL A 29 -3.90 -16.02 -13.61
C VAL A 29 -2.94 -14.91 -13.24
N ALA A 30 -3.43 -13.76 -12.76
CA ALA A 30 -2.57 -12.66 -12.31
C ALA A 30 -1.66 -13.07 -11.15
N ALA A 31 -2.18 -13.80 -10.15
CA ALA A 31 -1.40 -14.32 -9.03
C ALA A 31 -0.35 -15.34 -9.50
N LEU A 32 -0.71 -16.24 -10.42
CA LEU A 32 0.20 -17.21 -11.00
C LEU A 32 1.34 -16.53 -11.77
N VAL A 33 1.02 -15.53 -12.60
CA VAL A 33 2.02 -14.75 -13.32
C VAL A 33 2.98 -14.07 -12.34
N LEU A 34 2.46 -13.41 -11.29
CA LEU A 34 3.29 -12.79 -10.26
C LEU A 34 4.20 -13.78 -9.52
N ALA A 35 3.73 -14.99 -9.26
CA ALA A 35 4.52 -16.03 -8.61
C ALA A 35 5.61 -16.62 -9.52
N LEU A 36 5.36 -16.71 -10.83
CA LEU A 36 6.29 -17.29 -11.80
C LEU A 36 7.32 -16.27 -12.33
N LEU A 37 7.00 -14.98 -12.34
CA LEU A 37 7.91 -13.92 -12.80
C LEU A 37 9.31 -13.94 -12.14
N PRO A 38 9.48 -14.08 -10.81
CA PRO A 38 10.82 -14.12 -10.21
C PRO A 38 11.62 -15.37 -10.59
N GLN A 39 10.99 -16.45 -11.08
CA GLN A 39 11.69 -17.64 -11.56
C GLN A 39 12.28 -17.46 -12.97
N VAL A 40 11.75 -16.51 -13.74
CA VAL A 40 12.24 -16.19 -15.10
C VAL A 40 13.36 -15.16 -15.05
N PHE A 41 13.37 -14.28 -14.05
CA PHE A 41 14.34 -13.20 -13.89
C PHE A 41 15.25 -13.42 -12.67
N SER A 42 16.36 -14.13 -12.86
CA SER A 42 17.30 -14.49 -11.78
C SER A 42 18.31 -13.40 -11.39
N SER A 43 18.32 -12.25 -12.08
CA SER A 43 19.23 -11.14 -11.79
C SER A 43 18.75 -10.31 -10.59
N GLY A 44 19.61 -10.04 -9.61
CA GLY A 44 19.24 -9.29 -8.40
C GLY A 44 18.68 -7.89 -8.66
N LEU A 45 19.14 -7.22 -9.71
CA LEU A 45 18.56 -5.94 -10.16
C LEU A 45 17.10 -6.11 -10.63
N SER A 46 16.82 -7.15 -11.41
CA SER A 46 15.48 -7.43 -11.94
C SER A 46 14.49 -7.74 -10.82
N ILE A 47 14.90 -8.52 -9.82
CA ILE A 47 14.05 -8.80 -8.65
C ILE A 47 13.78 -7.50 -7.87
N SER A 48 14.80 -6.66 -7.66
CA SER A 48 14.64 -5.41 -6.93
C SER A 48 13.72 -4.42 -7.65
N THR A 49 13.84 -4.30 -8.97
CA THR A 49 12.94 -3.43 -9.76
C THR A 49 11.52 -3.98 -9.79
N MET A 50 11.33 -5.30 -9.86
CA MET A 50 10.01 -5.92 -9.76
C MET A 50 9.35 -5.65 -8.39
N CYS A 51 10.10 -5.76 -7.29
CA CYS A 51 9.60 -5.40 -5.96
C CYS A 51 9.18 -3.93 -5.92
N LEU A 52 9.99 -3.01 -6.46
CA LEU A 52 9.66 -1.60 -6.52
C LEU A 52 8.40 -1.33 -7.37
N MET A 53 8.26 -2.00 -8.51
CA MET A 53 7.04 -1.93 -9.33
C MET A 53 5.82 -2.39 -8.53
N GLY A 54 5.91 -3.51 -7.82
CA GLY A 54 4.83 -4.02 -6.96
C GLY A 54 4.43 -3.02 -5.87
N ILE A 55 5.43 -2.43 -5.20
CA ILE A 55 5.22 -1.39 -4.19
C ILE A 55 4.49 -0.18 -4.80
N MET A 56 4.94 0.30 -5.96
CA MET A 56 4.34 1.44 -6.65
C MET A 56 2.91 1.15 -7.15
N ILE A 57 2.63 -0.08 -7.59
CA ILE A 57 1.28 -0.52 -7.96
C ILE A 57 0.35 -0.47 -6.74
N ILE A 58 0.76 -1.03 -5.61
CA ILE A 58 -0.02 -1.01 -4.36
C ILE A 58 -0.23 0.44 -3.89
N PHE A 59 0.82 1.27 -3.96
CA PHE A 59 0.76 2.68 -3.60
C PHE A 59 -0.24 3.46 -4.47
N ALA A 60 -0.24 3.22 -5.79
CA ALA A 60 -1.20 3.83 -6.71
C ALA A 60 -2.64 3.33 -6.48
N LEU A 61 -2.81 2.03 -6.23
CA LEU A 61 -4.11 1.42 -5.91
C LEU A 61 -4.71 1.99 -4.63
N SER A 62 -3.89 2.18 -3.58
CA SER A 62 -4.29 2.84 -2.34
C SER A 62 -4.86 4.24 -2.62
N TYR A 63 -4.15 5.04 -3.42
CA TYR A 63 -4.63 6.36 -3.82
C TYR A 63 -5.93 6.30 -4.64
N ASN A 64 -6.04 5.34 -5.56
CA ASN A 64 -7.26 5.11 -6.33
C ASN A 64 -8.43 4.68 -5.45
N MET A 65 -8.21 3.88 -4.40
CA MET A 65 -9.29 3.54 -3.46
C MET A 65 -9.74 4.78 -2.69
N LEU A 66 -8.80 5.62 -2.25
CA LEU A 66 -9.13 6.86 -1.56
C LEU A 66 -9.93 7.81 -2.48
N LEU A 67 -9.37 8.19 -3.62
CA LEU A 67 -10.01 9.10 -4.56
C LEU A 67 -11.26 8.50 -5.22
N GLY A 68 -11.19 7.25 -5.65
CA GLY A 68 -12.22 6.59 -6.44
C GLY A 68 -13.45 6.16 -5.63
N GLN A 69 -13.29 5.82 -4.34
CA GLN A 69 -14.43 5.45 -3.48
C GLN A 69 -14.96 6.64 -2.66
N THR A 70 -14.06 7.51 -2.17
CA THR A 70 -14.47 8.63 -1.30
C THR A 70 -14.67 9.95 -2.04
N GLY A 71 -14.15 10.08 -3.25
CA GLY A 71 -14.14 11.34 -4.00
C GLY A 71 -13.17 12.39 -3.45
N LEU A 72 -12.33 12.04 -2.46
CA LEU A 72 -11.40 12.95 -1.82
C LEU A 72 -10.00 12.86 -2.44
N LEU A 73 -9.48 14.00 -2.89
CA LEU A 73 -8.11 14.14 -3.41
C LEU A 73 -7.12 14.36 -2.26
N SER A 74 -6.24 13.40 -1.98
CA SER A 74 -5.23 13.50 -0.91
C SER A 74 -3.81 13.72 -1.46
N PHE A 75 -3.21 14.88 -1.19
CA PHE A 75 -1.79 15.09 -1.51
C PHE A 75 -0.84 14.51 -0.44
N GLY A 76 -1.38 14.15 0.73
CA GLY A 76 -0.59 13.65 1.86
C GLY A 76 -0.47 12.13 1.97
N HIS A 77 -1.05 11.36 1.05
CA HIS A 77 -1.05 9.89 1.14
C HIS A 77 0.37 9.28 1.25
N ALA A 78 1.38 9.89 0.62
CA ALA A 78 2.77 9.46 0.70
C ALA A 78 3.35 9.46 2.12
N VAL A 79 2.81 10.28 3.02
CA VAL A 79 3.25 10.38 4.42
C VAL A 79 3.10 9.04 5.14
N PHE A 80 1.99 8.33 4.92
CA PHE A 80 1.73 7.05 5.58
C PHE A 80 2.73 5.98 5.13
N PHE A 81 3.05 5.98 3.83
CA PHE A 81 4.06 5.09 3.26
C PHE A 81 5.45 5.40 3.83
N GLY A 82 5.85 6.68 3.86
CA GLY A 82 7.14 7.12 4.39
C GLY A 82 7.31 6.84 5.89
N LEU A 83 6.35 7.25 6.72
CA LEU A 83 6.40 7.03 8.17
C LEU A 83 6.35 5.54 8.53
N GLY A 84 5.54 4.75 7.82
CA GLY A 84 5.50 3.30 7.97
C GLY A 84 6.86 2.66 7.68
N GLY A 85 7.53 3.08 6.60
CA GLY A 85 8.89 2.63 6.26
C GLY A 85 9.91 3.02 7.34
N PHE A 86 9.92 4.29 7.76
CA PHE A 86 10.86 4.77 8.79
C PHE A 86 10.70 4.09 10.14
N LEU A 87 9.47 3.85 10.60
CA LEU A 87 9.29 3.19 11.89
C LEU A 87 9.52 1.68 11.81
N THR A 88 9.27 1.06 10.65
CA THR A 88 9.72 -0.31 10.40
C THR A 88 11.23 -0.42 10.47
N ALA A 89 11.95 0.53 9.87
CA ALA A 89 13.41 0.66 9.95
C ALA A 89 13.92 0.75 11.39
N HIS A 90 13.29 1.58 12.22
CA HIS A 90 13.63 1.69 13.65
C HIS A 90 13.31 0.42 14.43
N ALA A 91 12.16 -0.20 14.18
CA ALA A 91 11.78 -1.45 14.81
C ALA A 91 12.79 -2.55 14.49
N MET A 92 13.26 -2.62 13.24
CA MET A 92 14.27 -3.58 12.79
C MET A 92 15.63 -3.35 13.47
N ASN A 93 16.08 -2.10 13.52
CA ASN A 93 17.33 -1.73 14.19
C ASN A 93 17.27 -1.99 15.71
N THR A 94 16.12 -1.75 16.34
CA THR A 94 15.90 -2.01 17.77
C THR A 94 15.85 -3.51 18.07
N ALA A 95 15.14 -4.29 17.25
CA ALA A 95 15.09 -5.75 17.38
C ALA A 95 16.49 -6.36 17.28
N ARG A 96 17.32 -5.85 16.35
CA ARG A 96 18.72 -6.23 16.24
C ARG A 96 19.54 -5.86 17.48
N ALA A 97 19.39 -4.65 18.00
CA ALA A 97 20.11 -4.21 19.20
C ALA A 97 19.78 -5.08 20.44
N MET A 98 18.53 -5.55 20.54
CA MET A 98 18.08 -6.42 21.63
C MET A 98 18.32 -7.92 21.37
N HIS A 99 18.99 -8.29 20.27
CA HIS A 99 19.19 -9.68 19.84
C HIS A 99 17.89 -10.50 19.80
N ALA A 100 16.76 -9.84 19.52
CA ALA A 100 15.47 -10.50 19.45
C ALA A 100 15.39 -11.32 18.14
N PRO A 101 15.10 -12.63 18.21
CA PRO A 101 14.98 -13.47 17.03
C PRO A 101 13.61 -13.26 16.35
N LEU A 102 13.39 -12.05 15.82
CA LEU A 102 12.18 -11.74 15.07
C LEU A 102 12.36 -12.07 13.58
N PRO A 103 11.38 -12.73 12.94
CA PRO A 103 11.42 -13.02 11.50
C PRO A 103 11.37 -11.74 10.66
N LEU A 104 11.96 -11.74 9.45
CA LEU A 104 11.88 -10.56 8.58
C LEU A 104 10.43 -10.25 8.15
N GLU A 105 9.59 -11.28 8.05
CA GLU A 105 8.23 -11.25 7.53
C GLU A 105 7.25 -10.52 8.47
N VAL A 106 7.61 -10.31 9.75
CA VAL A 106 6.76 -9.57 10.69
C VAL A 106 6.93 -8.06 10.58
N PHE A 107 8.04 -7.57 10.02
CA PHE A 107 8.32 -6.14 9.93
C PHE A 107 7.35 -5.37 9.01
N PRO A 108 6.88 -5.91 7.86
CA PRO A 108 5.80 -5.28 7.10
C PRO A 108 4.53 -5.04 7.92
N LEU A 109 4.20 -5.90 8.89
CA LEU A 109 3.06 -5.69 9.79
C LEU A 109 3.27 -4.50 10.72
N VAL A 110 4.50 -4.28 11.18
CA VAL A 110 4.87 -3.09 11.97
C VAL A 110 4.67 -1.82 11.14
N GLY A 111 5.07 -1.84 9.88
CA GLY A 111 4.84 -0.73 8.94
C GLY A 111 3.36 -0.46 8.71
N GLY A 112 2.56 -1.52 8.50
CA GLY A 112 1.11 -1.42 8.36
C GLY A 112 0.42 -0.88 9.61
N ALA A 113 0.79 -1.38 10.79
CA ALA A 113 0.27 -0.91 12.08
C ALA A 113 0.62 0.56 12.33
N THR A 114 1.84 0.96 12.01
CA THR A 114 2.27 2.35 12.08
C THR A 114 1.44 3.24 11.14
N GLY A 115 1.29 2.81 9.89
CA GLY A 115 0.46 3.51 8.90
C GLY A 115 -0.98 3.68 9.36
N LEU A 116 -1.54 2.66 10.02
CA LEU A 116 -2.87 2.71 10.64
C LEU A 116 -2.95 3.77 11.74
N VAL A 117 -1.98 3.80 12.66
CA VAL A 117 -1.94 4.77 13.77
C VAL A 117 -1.88 6.20 13.23
N PHE A 118 -0.97 6.49 12.30
CA PHE A 118 -0.88 7.82 11.70
C PHE A 118 -2.09 8.13 10.80
N GLY A 119 -2.65 7.12 10.14
CA GLY A 119 -3.88 7.21 9.36
C GLY A 119 -5.06 7.67 10.21
N ILE A 120 -5.23 7.10 11.40
CA ILE A 120 -6.25 7.53 12.36
C ILE A 120 -5.94 8.96 12.85
N LEU A 121 -4.69 9.23 13.24
CA LEU A 121 -4.29 10.52 13.79
C LEU A 121 -4.53 11.68 12.80
N PHE A 122 -3.97 11.57 11.59
CA PHE A 122 -4.10 12.60 10.56
C PHE A 122 -5.48 12.58 9.90
N GLY A 123 -6.06 11.39 9.72
CA GLY A 123 -7.40 11.21 9.17
C GLY A 123 -8.48 11.87 10.04
N ALA A 124 -8.40 11.78 11.37
CA ALA A 124 -9.34 12.41 12.31
C ALA A 124 -9.39 13.95 12.20
N VAL A 125 -8.32 14.57 11.70
CA VAL A 125 -8.26 16.02 11.44
C VAL A 125 -8.65 16.32 9.99
N ALA A 126 -8.05 15.63 9.03
CA ALA A 126 -8.22 15.91 7.60
C ALA A 126 -9.67 15.71 7.14
N THR A 127 -10.32 14.62 7.57
CA THR A 127 -11.67 14.24 7.10
C THR A 127 -12.80 15.13 7.60
N ARG A 128 -12.53 16.09 8.50
CA ARG A 128 -13.53 17.04 9.00
C ARG A 128 -14.02 18.02 7.94
N ARG A 129 -13.26 18.18 6.86
CA ARG A 129 -13.57 19.02 5.71
C ARG A 129 -13.50 18.17 4.45
N SER A 130 -14.30 18.47 3.45
CA SER A 130 -14.31 17.77 2.16
C SER A 130 -13.83 18.69 1.03
N GLY A 131 -13.49 18.10 -0.11
CA GLY A 131 -13.07 18.84 -1.31
C GLY A 131 -11.71 19.50 -1.19
N THR A 132 -11.60 20.76 -1.62
CA THR A 132 -10.32 21.49 -1.68
C THR A 132 -9.67 21.69 -0.31
N ALA A 133 -10.48 21.87 0.74
CA ALA A 133 -9.98 22.00 2.10
C ALA A 133 -9.26 20.72 2.58
N PHE A 134 -9.79 19.54 2.26
CA PHE A 134 -9.14 18.26 2.56
C PHE A 134 -7.78 18.15 1.85
N ALA A 135 -7.74 18.50 0.56
CA ALA A 135 -6.51 18.48 -0.23
C ALA A 135 -5.43 19.41 0.36
N MET A 136 -5.80 20.64 0.74
CA MET A 136 -4.88 21.60 1.35
C MET A 136 -4.37 21.14 2.72
N ILE A 137 -5.24 20.56 3.56
CA ILE A 137 -4.84 20.03 4.87
C ILE A 137 -3.83 18.89 4.69
N THR A 138 -4.12 17.94 3.79
CA THR A 138 -3.23 16.79 3.55
C THR A 138 -1.89 17.20 2.92
N LEU A 139 -1.87 18.22 2.07
CA LEU A 139 -0.65 18.84 1.56
C LEU A 139 0.18 19.46 2.69
N GLY A 140 -0.46 20.23 3.59
CA GLY A 140 0.22 20.81 4.74
C GLY A 140 0.84 19.76 5.67
N ILE A 141 0.14 18.63 5.87
CA ILE A 141 0.68 17.49 6.63
C ILE A 141 1.89 16.87 5.90
N ALA A 142 1.83 16.73 4.57
CA ALA A 142 2.96 16.22 3.78
C ALA A 142 4.21 17.09 3.94
N GLU A 143 4.06 18.39 3.79
CA GLU A 143 5.16 19.35 3.93
C GLU A 143 5.71 19.39 5.36
N LEU A 144 4.84 19.31 6.37
CA LEU A 144 5.25 19.25 7.76
C LEU A 144 6.08 18.00 8.05
N VAL A 145 5.65 16.82 7.56
CA VAL A 145 6.38 15.57 7.77
C VAL A 145 7.68 15.57 6.96
N SER A 146 7.66 16.04 5.72
CA SER A 146 8.85 16.19 4.87
C SER A 146 9.91 17.08 5.54
N SER A 147 9.51 18.26 6.02
CA SER A 147 10.38 19.18 6.75
C SER A 147 10.89 18.56 8.05
N SER A 148 10.02 17.86 8.78
CA SER A 148 10.39 17.18 10.02
C SER A 148 11.42 16.08 9.79
N ALA A 149 11.31 15.33 8.70
CA ALA A 149 12.27 14.29 8.35
C ALA A 149 13.69 14.85 8.11
N LEU A 150 13.79 16.05 7.53
CA LEU A 150 15.08 16.71 7.29
C LEU A 150 15.66 17.37 8.55
N ILE A 151 14.81 17.97 9.39
CA ILE A 151 15.23 18.70 10.59
C ILE A 151 15.58 17.74 11.74
N LEU A 152 14.76 16.72 11.97
CA LEU A 152 14.91 15.78 13.09
C LEU A 152 15.90 14.66 12.76
N ARG A 153 17.17 15.02 12.57
CA ARG A 153 18.25 14.10 12.17
C ARG A 153 18.43 12.92 13.11
N HIS A 154 18.19 13.10 14.41
CA HIS A 154 18.29 12.00 15.39
C HIS A 154 17.27 10.89 15.13
N VAL A 155 16.08 11.23 14.63
CA VAL A 155 15.01 10.26 14.37
C VAL A 155 15.05 9.81 12.92
N PHE A 156 15.09 10.72 11.96
CA PHE A 156 14.95 10.36 10.54
C PHE A 156 16.27 10.20 9.79
N GLY A 157 17.40 10.54 10.41
CA GLY A 157 18.71 10.54 9.74
C GLY A 157 18.95 11.73 8.81
N GLY A 158 17.97 12.63 8.66
CA GLY A 158 18.10 13.79 7.77
C GLY A 158 18.19 13.37 6.31
N GLU A 159 19.20 13.86 5.59
CA GLU A 159 19.45 13.55 4.17
C GLU A 159 19.98 12.13 3.95
N GLU A 160 20.70 11.56 4.93
CA GLU A 160 21.29 10.21 4.85
C GLU A 160 20.25 9.11 5.10
N GLY A 161 19.14 9.45 5.76
CA GLY A 161 18.12 8.47 6.16
C GLY A 161 18.61 7.48 7.21
N VAL A 162 17.88 6.37 7.35
CA VAL A 162 18.18 5.31 8.32
C VAL A 162 18.63 4.05 7.58
N SER A 163 19.84 3.57 7.89
CA SER A 163 20.39 2.36 7.31
C SER A 163 19.74 1.09 7.88
N LEU A 164 19.54 0.11 7.01
CA LEU A 164 18.95 -1.20 7.31
C LEU A 164 19.86 -2.31 6.81
N ASP A 165 20.08 -3.33 7.66
CA ASP A 165 20.73 -4.57 7.26
C ASP A 165 19.75 -5.73 7.39
N ARG A 166 19.28 -6.22 6.23
CA ARG A 166 18.33 -7.34 6.11
C ARG A 166 18.98 -8.72 6.19
N THR A 167 20.31 -8.81 6.16
CA THR A 167 21.04 -10.08 6.02
C THR A 167 21.34 -10.77 7.36
N ARG A 168 21.21 -10.04 8.48
CA ARG A 168 21.53 -10.53 9.83
C ARG A 168 20.30 -10.83 10.69
N ILE A 169 19.13 -11.01 10.07
CA ILE A 169 17.86 -11.26 10.77
C ILE A 169 17.46 -12.72 10.61
N LEU A 170 16.77 -13.28 11.61
CA LEU A 170 16.32 -14.67 11.57
C LEU A 170 15.36 -14.86 10.38
N HIS A 171 15.63 -15.85 9.53
CA HIS A 171 14.77 -16.18 8.40
C HIS A 171 13.73 -17.21 8.80
N LEU A 172 12.44 -16.94 8.54
CA LEU A 172 11.42 -17.97 8.64
C LEU A 172 11.54 -18.87 7.39
N PHE A 173 11.45 -20.19 7.58
CA PHE A 173 11.50 -21.18 6.48
C PHE A 173 12.80 -21.27 5.67
N GLY A 174 13.92 -20.68 6.14
CA GLY A 174 15.20 -20.73 5.42
C GLY A 174 15.22 -19.93 4.11
N VAL A 175 14.26 -19.02 3.93
CA VAL A 175 14.18 -18.13 2.77
C VAL A 175 15.06 -16.90 3.02
N THR A 176 16.21 -16.86 2.37
CA THR A 176 17.14 -15.72 2.46
C THR A 176 16.66 -14.59 1.54
N PHE A 177 16.50 -13.38 2.09
CA PHE A 177 16.11 -12.18 1.34
C PHE A 177 17.31 -11.33 0.88
N GLY A 178 18.45 -12.00 0.64
CA GLY A 178 19.73 -11.42 0.24
C GLY A 178 20.64 -12.48 -0.37
#